data_AF-A0A7S3EQF3-F1
#
_entry.id   AF-A0A7S3EQF3-F1
#
_cell.length_a   1.000
_cell.length_b   1.000
_cell.length_c   1.000
_cell.angle_alpha   90.00
_cell.angle_beta   90.00
_cell.angle_gamma   90.00
#
_symmetry.space_group_name_H-M   'P 1'
#
loop_
_entity.id
_entity.type
_entity.pdbx_description
1 polymer ?
#
loop_
_entity_poly.entity_id
_entity_poly.type
_entity_poly.pdbx_seq_one_letter_code
_entity_poly.pdbx_strand_id
1 'polypeptide(L)'
;DDHGGFGSLWGLRTAERRHPCYNYSWEHGDCWNGPTWPYETSRVLTGAANVIHTMRDTEPPLTTSQYFAMLLTFARQHTRSTATNDTARPLGSGHIFENIHPDLGYWNNRARMYWSDNPQRNMGDDYLHSTFCDLVLGGLIGIRPEPNGTVHVRPLVPASANWDHFAADHVLVHGKVLSVVWDASGQHYGRFGRGLIVLVDGDVAARRDSLGELIVDVSSSMGLKGGPYG
;
A
#
# COMPACT_ATOMS: atom_id res chain seq x y z
N ASP A 1 -17.43 1.81 -4.62
CA ASP A 1 -17.31 0.41 -5.08
C ASP A 1 -18.36 0.10 -6.12
N ASP A 2 -17.98 0.17 -7.38
CA ASP A 2 -18.84 -0.22 -8.50
C ASP A 2 -18.52 -1.67 -8.91
N HIS A 3 -19.35 -2.62 -8.47
CA HIS A 3 -19.21 -4.05 -8.77
C HIS A 3 -19.55 -4.43 -10.23
N GLY A 4 -20.25 -3.55 -10.95
CA GLY A 4 -20.40 -3.67 -12.40
C GLY A 4 -19.17 -3.12 -13.16
N GLY A 5 -18.40 -2.25 -12.52
CA GLY A 5 -17.16 -1.71 -13.03
C GLY A 5 -15.96 -2.58 -12.64
N PHE A 6 -14.96 -1.95 -12.05
CA PHE A 6 -13.70 -2.60 -11.64
C PHE A 6 -13.74 -3.19 -10.21
N GLY A 7 -14.69 -2.77 -9.39
CA GLY A 7 -14.76 -3.15 -7.97
C GLY A 7 -15.10 -4.63 -7.77
N SER A 8 -14.44 -5.28 -6.81
CA SER A 8 -14.68 -6.69 -6.49
C SER A 8 -14.36 -7.04 -5.04
N LEU A 9 -14.80 -8.23 -4.60
CA LEU A 9 -14.57 -8.69 -3.23
C LEU A 9 -13.08 -8.89 -2.93
N TRP A 10 -12.33 -9.31 -3.94
CA TRP A 10 -10.90 -9.55 -3.85
C TRP A 10 -10.15 -8.59 -4.75
N GLY A 11 -10.38 -7.29 -4.60
CA GLY A 11 -9.56 -6.23 -5.20
C GLY A 11 -10.16 -5.59 -6.46
N LEU A 12 -9.30 -5.14 -7.36
CA LEU A 12 -9.71 -4.45 -8.59
C LEU A 12 -9.55 -5.39 -9.79
N ARG A 13 -10.61 -5.52 -10.58
CA ARG A 13 -10.58 -6.21 -11.88
C ARG A 13 -9.70 -5.43 -12.84
N THR A 14 -9.01 -6.15 -13.73
CA THR A 14 -8.23 -5.56 -14.82
C THR A 14 -9.08 -4.99 -15.96
N ALA A 15 -10.33 -5.43 -16.09
CA ALA A 15 -11.32 -4.88 -17.02
C ALA A 15 -12.68 -4.72 -16.32
N GLU A 16 -13.50 -3.77 -16.79
CA GLU A 16 -14.84 -3.59 -16.23
C GLU A 16 -15.72 -4.82 -16.47
N ARG A 17 -16.51 -5.20 -15.46
CA ARG A 17 -17.35 -6.41 -15.50
C ARG A 17 -18.45 -6.34 -16.58
N ARG A 18 -18.91 -5.13 -16.92
CA ARG A 18 -19.94 -4.91 -17.94
C ARG A 18 -19.48 -5.21 -19.37
N HIS A 19 -18.17 -5.24 -19.61
CA HIS A 19 -17.67 -5.38 -20.97
C HIS A 19 -18.02 -6.77 -21.53
N PRO A 20 -18.54 -6.90 -22.77
CA PRO A 20 -18.93 -8.20 -23.35
C PRO A 20 -17.77 -9.21 -23.42
N CYS A 21 -16.54 -8.73 -23.55
CA CYS A 21 -15.33 -9.57 -23.55
C CYS A 21 -14.71 -9.75 -22.15
N TYR A 22 -15.39 -9.36 -21.07
CA TYR A 22 -14.92 -9.60 -19.70
C TYR A 22 -14.70 -11.11 -19.50
N ASN A 23 -13.48 -11.47 -19.11
CA ASN A 23 -13.02 -12.82 -18.87
C ASN A 23 -13.13 -13.77 -20.08
N TYR A 24 -13.22 -13.25 -21.31
CA TYR A 24 -13.39 -14.06 -22.52
C TYR A 24 -12.24 -15.06 -22.76
N SER A 25 -11.03 -14.69 -22.34
CA SER A 25 -9.80 -15.48 -22.50
C SER A 25 -9.39 -16.17 -21.21
N TRP A 26 -10.34 -16.41 -20.29
CA TRP A 26 -10.11 -17.07 -19.00
C TRP A 26 -9.28 -18.35 -19.13
N GLU A 27 -9.50 -19.12 -20.20
CA GLU A 27 -8.82 -20.37 -20.51
C GLU A 27 -7.31 -20.25 -20.73
N HIS A 28 -6.73 -19.05 -20.83
CA HIS A 28 -5.27 -18.86 -20.90
C HIS A 28 -4.56 -18.72 -19.54
N GLY A 29 -5.27 -18.45 -18.44
CA GLY A 29 -4.71 -18.46 -17.07
C GLY A 29 -4.05 -17.13 -16.69
N ASP A 30 -3.32 -16.56 -17.64
CA ASP A 30 -2.68 -15.25 -17.53
C ASP A 30 -3.44 -14.18 -18.32
N CYS A 31 -4.77 -14.17 -18.15
CA CYS A 31 -5.62 -13.19 -18.83
C CYS A 31 -5.70 -11.86 -18.07
N TRP A 32 -5.71 -10.77 -18.83
CA TRP A 32 -5.73 -9.38 -18.33
C TRP A 32 -7.09 -8.69 -18.57
N ASN A 33 -8.13 -9.46 -18.86
CA ASN A 33 -9.47 -8.96 -19.18
C ASN A 33 -10.51 -9.30 -18.11
N GLY A 34 -10.11 -9.44 -16.85
CA GLY A 34 -11.08 -9.74 -15.79
C GLY A 34 -10.48 -9.99 -14.41
N PRO A 35 -9.50 -10.90 -14.26
CA PRO A 35 -8.86 -11.16 -12.98
C PRO A 35 -8.33 -9.90 -12.31
N THR A 36 -8.19 -9.95 -10.99
CA THR A 36 -7.37 -8.96 -10.30
C THR A 36 -5.91 -9.36 -10.42
N TRP A 37 -5.08 -8.37 -10.72
CA TRP A 37 -3.63 -8.52 -10.80
C TRP A 37 -3.01 -7.59 -9.75
N PRO A 38 -2.12 -8.09 -8.86
CA PRO A 38 -1.35 -7.23 -7.97
C PRO A 38 -0.58 -6.14 -8.72
N TYR A 39 -0.09 -6.43 -9.94
CA TYR A 39 0.56 -5.45 -10.82
C TYR A 39 -0.35 -4.23 -11.07
N GLU A 40 -1.53 -4.43 -11.67
CA GLU A 40 -2.45 -3.31 -11.95
C GLU A 40 -3.00 -2.68 -10.68
N THR A 41 -3.26 -3.48 -9.64
CA THR A 41 -3.73 -2.95 -8.35
C THR A 41 -2.72 -1.96 -7.77
N SER A 42 -1.42 -2.28 -7.84
CA SER A 42 -0.36 -1.38 -7.38
C SER A 42 -0.27 -0.09 -8.20
N ARG A 43 -0.47 -0.16 -9.52
CA ARG A 43 -0.51 1.01 -10.42
C ARG A 43 -1.70 1.91 -10.12
N VAL A 44 -2.89 1.32 -9.96
CA VAL A 44 -4.12 2.08 -9.62
C VAL A 44 -4.00 2.73 -8.25
N LEU A 45 -3.49 2.02 -7.24
CA LEU A 45 -3.28 2.59 -5.90
C LEU A 45 -2.25 3.73 -5.91
N THR A 46 -1.18 3.60 -6.70
CA THR A 46 -0.21 4.69 -6.91
C THR A 46 -0.87 5.91 -7.53
N GLY A 47 -1.64 5.72 -8.61
CA GLY A 47 -2.38 6.79 -9.27
C GLY A 47 -3.43 7.44 -8.35
N ALA A 48 -4.16 6.64 -7.57
CA ALA A 48 -5.15 7.12 -6.62
C ALA A 48 -4.51 8.00 -5.53
N ALA A 49 -3.39 7.57 -4.95
CA ALA A 49 -2.65 8.39 -3.98
C ALA A 49 -2.21 9.72 -4.59
N ASN A 50 -1.65 9.70 -5.81
CA ASN A 50 -1.20 10.90 -6.50
C ASN A 50 -2.37 11.87 -6.79
N VAL A 51 -3.51 11.37 -7.27
CA VAL A 51 -4.72 12.19 -7.52
C VAL A 51 -5.21 12.83 -6.23
N ILE A 52 -5.34 12.06 -5.14
CA ILE A 52 -5.80 12.58 -3.85
C ILE A 52 -4.85 13.66 -3.32
N HIS A 53 -3.54 13.44 -3.43
CA HIS A 53 -2.54 14.40 -2.96
C HIS A 53 -2.48 15.68 -3.80
N THR A 54 -2.57 15.57 -5.13
CA THR A 54 -2.41 16.71 -6.06
C THR A 54 -3.70 17.53 -6.24
N MET A 55 -4.87 16.92 -6.12
CA MET A 55 -6.17 17.57 -6.34
C MET A 55 -6.91 17.89 -5.03
N ARG A 56 -6.21 17.89 -3.89
CA ARG A 56 -6.81 18.11 -2.56
C ARG A 56 -7.61 19.40 -2.44
N ASP A 57 -7.25 20.43 -3.21
CA ASP A 57 -7.88 21.76 -3.18
C ASP A 57 -9.01 21.90 -4.22
N THR A 58 -9.25 20.88 -5.05
CA THR A 58 -10.18 20.91 -6.19
C THR A 58 -11.17 19.75 -6.19
N GLU A 59 -11.45 19.17 -5.03
CA GLU A 59 -12.32 17.99 -4.83
C GLU A 59 -11.87 16.77 -5.68
N PRO A 60 -10.97 15.92 -5.17
CA PRO A 60 -10.45 14.81 -5.95
C PRO A 60 -11.57 13.81 -6.30
N PRO A 61 -11.55 13.18 -7.50
CA PRO A 61 -12.54 12.18 -7.90
C PRO A 61 -12.46 10.89 -7.06
N LEU A 62 -11.42 10.75 -6.24
CA LEU A 62 -11.22 9.67 -5.29
C LEU A 62 -11.04 10.27 -3.90
N THR A 63 -11.59 9.60 -2.91
CA THR A 63 -11.47 9.99 -1.50
C THR A 63 -10.40 9.15 -0.79
N THR A 64 -9.87 9.69 0.32
CA THR A 64 -8.99 8.94 1.23
C THR A 64 -9.61 7.62 1.69
N SER A 65 -10.92 7.59 1.96
CA SER A 65 -11.64 6.37 2.36
C SER A 65 -11.66 5.32 1.26
N GLN A 66 -11.85 5.73 0.00
CA GLN A 66 -11.79 4.81 -1.15
C GLN A 66 -10.37 4.26 -1.35
N TYR A 67 -9.34 5.10 -1.28
CA TYR A 67 -7.95 4.66 -1.34
C TYR A 67 -7.65 3.62 -0.24
N PHE A 68 -8.01 3.94 1.00
CA PHE A 68 -7.81 3.04 2.14
C PHE A 68 -8.55 1.71 1.98
N ALA A 69 -9.80 1.73 1.51
CA ALA A 69 -10.56 0.52 1.26
C ALA A 69 -9.93 -0.37 0.18
N MET A 70 -9.43 0.23 -0.91
CA MET A 70 -8.70 -0.49 -1.96
C MET A 70 -7.40 -1.08 -1.43
N LEU A 71 -6.59 -0.32 -0.68
CA LEU A 71 -5.32 -0.78 -0.12
C LEU A 71 -5.55 -1.89 0.93
N LEU A 72 -6.57 -1.77 1.78
CA LEU A 72 -6.94 -2.80 2.74
C LEU A 72 -7.39 -4.10 2.04
N THR A 73 -8.15 -3.98 0.95
CA THR A 73 -8.53 -5.13 0.13
C THR A 73 -7.30 -5.77 -0.51
N PHE A 74 -6.35 -4.96 -0.98
CA PHE A 74 -5.07 -5.43 -1.51
C PHE A 74 -4.22 -6.15 -0.45
N ALA A 75 -4.16 -5.66 0.79
CA ALA A 75 -3.51 -6.35 1.89
C ALA A 75 -4.19 -7.70 2.22
N ARG A 76 -5.53 -7.75 2.13
CA ARG A 76 -6.31 -8.99 2.34
C ARG A 76 -6.10 -10.01 1.23
N GLN A 77 -5.85 -9.59 0.00
CA GLN A 77 -5.48 -10.52 -1.09
C GLN A 77 -4.25 -11.35 -0.71
N HIS A 78 -3.28 -10.79 0.01
CA HIS A 78 -2.05 -11.49 0.37
C HIS A 78 -2.17 -12.35 1.62
N THR A 79 -3.19 -12.12 2.47
CA THR A 79 -3.25 -12.72 3.81
C THR A 79 -4.50 -13.56 4.06
N ARG A 80 -5.54 -13.38 3.23
CA ARG A 80 -6.85 -14.00 3.42
C ARG A 80 -7.40 -14.67 2.16
N SER A 81 -6.75 -14.51 1.01
CA SER A 81 -7.10 -15.27 -0.19
C SER A 81 -6.72 -16.73 -0.02
N THR A 82 -7.17 -17.58 -0.94
CA THR A 82 -6.92 -19.03 -0.91
C THR A 82 -5.97 -19.42 -2.03
N ALA A 83 -5.01 -20.29 -1.73
CA ALA A 83 -4.07 -20.80 -2.73
C ALA A 83 -4.05 -22.34 -2.68
N THR A 84 -4.12 -22.98 -3.85
CA THR A 84 -3.83 -24.42 -3.95
C THR A 84 -2.36 -24.65 -3.61
N ASN A 85 -2.02 -25.53 -2.66
CA ASN A 85 -0.65 -25.73 -2.19
C ASN A 85 0.03 -24.41 -1.77
N ASP A 86 -0.59 -23.67 -0.85
CA ASP A 86 -0.11 -22.38 -0.37
C ASP A 86 1.34 -22.46 0.18
N THR A 87 2.15 -21.46 -0.15
CA THR A 87 3.56 -21.35 0.24
C THR A 87 3.77 -20.51 1.50
N ALA A 88 2.74 -19.83 2.02
CA ALA A 88 2.83 -19.02 3.24
C ALA A 88 3.36 -19.84 4.44
N ARG A 89 4.39 -19.31 5.12
CA ARG A 89 5.00 -19.93 6.30
C ARG A 89 5.29 -18.88 7.38
N PRO A 90 4.58 -18.91 8.54
CA PRO A 90 3.43 -19.77 8.85
C PRO A 90 2.21 -19.47 7.97
N LEU A 91 1.26 -20.41 7.88
CA LEU A 91 0.02 -20.18 7.13
C LEU A 91 -0.66 -18.88 7.60
N GLY A 92 -1.03 -18.01 6.66
CA GLY A 92 -1.58 -16.69 6.93
C GLY A 92 -0.55 -15.57 7.14
N SER A 93 0.76 -15.85 7.05
CA SER A 93 1.82 -14.82 7.13
C SER A 93 1.87 -13.88 5.94
N GLY A 94 1.18 -14.23 4.85
CA GLY A 94 1.33 -13.57 3.56
C GLY A 94 1.75 -14.57 2.50
N HIS A 95 1.12 -14.48 1.34
CA HIS A 95 1.49 -15.17 0.10
C HIS A 95 1.19 -14.27 -1.08
N ILE A 96 1.94 -14.44 -2.16
CA ILE A 96 1.73 -13.70 -3.40
C ILE A 96 1.98 -14.62 -4.59
N PHE A 97 1.02 -14.61 -5.53
CA PHE A 97 1.16 -15.25 -6.84
C PHE A 97 0.76 -14.26 -7.94
N GLU A 98 0.40 -14.75 -9.13
CA GLU A 98 0.24 -13.89 -10.31
C GLU A 98 -1.07 -13.11 -10.33
N ASN A 99 -2.22 -13.78 -10.23
CA ASN A 99 -3.54 -13.16 -10.34
C ASN A 99 -4.61 -13.94 -9.56
N ILE A 100 -5.68 -13.25 -9.17
CA ILE A 100 -6.72 -13.81 -8.28
C ILE A 100 -8.10 -13.78 -8.95
N HIS A 101 -8.94 -14.76 -8.64
CA HIS A 101 -10.34 -14.74 -9.01
C HIS A 101 -11.01 -13.58 -8.25
N PRO A 102 -11.52 -12.55 -8.93
CA PRO A 102 -11.79 -11.29 -8.27
C PRO A 102 -13.03 -11.37 -7.35
N ASP A 103 -13.88 -12.40 -7.52
CA ASP A 103 -15.04 -12.65 -6.65
C ASP A 103 -14.84 -13.80 -5.66
N LEU A 104 -13.94 -14.75 -5.95
CA LEU A 104 -13.81 -16.00 -5.17
C LEU A 104 -12.51 -16.06 -4.38
N GLY A 105 -11.52 -15.22 -4.71
CA GLY A 105 -10.33 -15.06 -3.90
C GLY A 105 -9.37 -16.24 -3.97
N TYR A 106 -9.39 -17.06 -5.02
CA TYR A 106 -8.34 -18.05 -5.25
C TYR A 106 -7.36 -17.57 -6.32
N TRP A 107 -6.09 -17.98 -6.24
CA TRP A 107 -5.08 -17.61 -7.24
C TRP A 107 -5.27 -18.41 -8.54
N ASN A 108 -5.66 -17.75 -9.64
CA ASN A 108 -6.18 -18.46 -10.80
C ASN A 108 -5.11 -19.28 -11.51
N ASN A 109 -3.98 -18.66 -11.90
CA ASN A 109 -2.98 -19.37 -12.67
C ASN A 109 -2.45 -20.58 -11.89
N ARG A 110 -2.18 -20.38 -10.60
CA ARG A 110 -1.83 -21.45 -9.66
C ARG A 110 -2.87 -22.57 -9.65
N ALA A 111 -4.12 -22.28 -9.30
CA ALA A 111 -5.16 -23.30 -9.22
C ALA A 111 -5.28 -24.11 -10.51
N ARG A 112 -5.20 -23.42 -11.67
CA ARG A 112 -5.28 -24.05 -12.99
C ARG A 112 -4.10 -24.94 -13.34
N MET A 113 -2.88 -24.49 -13.05
CA MET A 113 -1.69 -25.32 -13.25
C MET A 113 -1.73 -26.58 -12.39
N TYR A 114 -2.29 -26.50 -11.18
CA TYR A 114 -2.54 -27.68 -10.35
C TYR A 114 -3.64 -28.59 -10.91
N TRP A 115 -4.76 -28.03 -11.40
CA TRP A 115 -5.85 -28.83 -12.00
C TRP A 115 -5.44 -29.59 -13.25
N SER A 116 -4.46 -29.08 -13.99
CA SER A 116 -3.94 -29.67 -15.24
C SER A 116 -2.69 -30.53 -15.05
N ASP A 117 -2.27 -30.78 -13.81
CA ASP A 117 -0.99 -31.42 -13.46
C ASP A 117 0.20 -30.84 -14.26
N ASN A 118 0.20 -29.52 -14.44
CA ASN A 118 1.24 -28.84 -15.20
C ASN A 118 2.59 -29.01 -14.47
N PRO A 119 3.69 -29.37 -15.17
CA PRO A 119 5.01 -29.49 -14.55
C PRO A 119 5.54 -28.16 -13.99
N GLN A 120 5.04 -27.02 -14.47
CA GLN A 120 5.38 -25.67 -14.02
C GLN A 120 4.42 -25.12 -12.96
N ARG A 121 3.62 -25.96 -12.29
CA ARG A 121 2.57 -25.52 -11.35
C ARG A 121 2.99 -24.69 -10.13
N ASN A 122 4.28 -24.60 -9.84
CA ASN A 122 4.85 -23.71 -8.82
C ASN A 122 5.43 -22.42 -9.41
N MET A 123 5.26 -22.20 -10.71
CA MET A 123 5.56 -20.91 -11.32
C MET A 123 4.67 -19.85 -10.69
N GLY A 124 5.25 -18.67 -10.47
CA GLY A 124 4.55 -17.58 -9.80
C GLY A 124 4.54 -17.68 -8.27
N ASP A 125 5.26 -18.62 -7.65
CA ASP A 125 5.54 -18.54 -6.21
C ASP A 125 6.32 -17.26 -5.91
N ASP A 126 5.93 -16.53 -4.85
CA ASP A 126 6.57 -15.31 -4.38
C ASP A 126 6.75 -14.25 -5.49
N TYR A 127 5.72 -14.10 -6.34
CA TYR A 127 5.78 -13.34 -7.57
C TYR A 127 6.05 -11.84 -7.38
N LEU A 128 7.27 -11.40 -7.69
CA LEU A 128 7.67 -10.01 -7.64
C LEU A 128 7.28 -9.25 -8.91
N HIS A 129 5.99 -8.98 -9.06
CA HIS A 129 5.42 -8.20 -10.16
C HIS A 129 4.42 -7.15 -9.64
N SER A 130 4.64 -6.61 -8.45
CA SER A 130 3.84 -5.52 -7.89
C SER A 130 4.59 -4.79 -6.78
N THR A 131 4.07 -3.65 -6.35
CA THR A 131 4.54 -2.96 -5.14
C THR A 131 3.50 -3.06 -4.04
N PHE A 132 3.95 -3.07 -2.77
CA PHE A 132 3.06 -2.98 -1.61
C PHE A 132 3.62 -2.01 -0.55
N CYS A 133 4.89 -2.20 -0.15
CA CYS A 133 5.54 -1.33 0.85
C CYS A 133 5.59 0.13 0.40
N ASP A 134 5.81 0.39 -0.89
CA ASP A 134 5.75 1.74 -1.46
C ASP A 134 4.36 2.39 -1.28
N LEU A 135 3.29 1.62 -1.48
CA LEU A 135 1.92 2.11 -1.26
C LEU A 135 1.66 2.43 0.21
N VAL A 136 2.20 1.63 1.12
CA VAL A 136 2.11 1.90 2.57
C VAL A 136 2.91 3.16 2.93
N LEU A 137 4.18 3.24 2.54
CA LEU A 137 5.07 4.34 2.94
C LEU A 137 4.74 5.66 2.22
N GLY A 138 4.64 5.66 0.89
CA GLY A 138 4.43 6.84 0.07
C GLY A 138 2.96 7.25 -0.09
N GLY A 139 2.03 6.30 0.05
CA GLY A 139 0.60 6.55 -0.04
C GLY A 139 -0.07 6.68 1.34
N LEU A 140 -0.18 5.57 2.08
CA LEU A 140 -0.93 5.50 3.34
C LEU A 140 -0.32 6.38 4.45
N ILE A 141 0.97 6.23 4.73
CA ILE A 141 1.72 7.11 5.65
C ILE A 141 2.01 8.45 4.98
N GLY A 142 2.23 8.44 3.67
CA GLY A 142 2.33 9.63 2.85
C GLY A 142 3.69 10.32 2.88
N ILE A 143 4.79 9.57 3.03
CA ILE A 143 6.16 10.11 2.98
C ILE A 143 6.52 10.40 1.52
N ARG A 144 6.62 11.68 1.16
CA ARG A 144 6.85 12.13 -0.21
C ARG A 144 8.03 13.09 -0.27
N PRO A 145 9.23 12.57 -0.56
CA PRO A 145 10.42 13.40 -0.77
C PRO A 145 10.30 14.21 -2.06
N GLU A 146 10.77 15.44 -2.03
CA GLU A 146 10.82 16.36 -3.17
C GLU A 146 12.26 16.64 -3.59
N PRO A 147 12.54 16.92 -4.88
CA PRO A 147 13.90 17.16 -5.36
C PRO A 147 14.64 18.32 -4.67
N ASN A 148 13.91 19.28 -4.09
CA ASN A 148 14.47 20.41 -3.36
C ASN A 148 14.93 20.06 -1.92
N GLY A 149 14.82 18.79 -1.51
CA GLY A 149 15.17 18.33 -0.17
C GLY A 149 14.11 18.61 0.89
N THR A 150 12.88 18.98 0.50
CA THR A 150 11.73 18.93 1.41
C THR A 150 11.09 17.54 1.40
N VAL A 151 10.47 17.15 2.50
CA VAL A 151 9.66 15.93 2.59
C VAL A 151 8.28 16.33 3.08
N HIS A 152 7.27 16.02 2.27
CA HIS A 152 5.88 16.07 2.71
C HIS A 152 5.52 14.77 3.41
N VAL A 153 4.83 14.87 4.54
CA VAL A 153 4.18 13.76 5.22
C VAL A 153 2.68 14.02 5.15
N ARG A 154 1.99 13.28 4.27
CA ARG A 154 0.57 13.47 3.94
C ARG A 154 -0.24 12.17 4.09
N PRO A 155 -0.58 11.77 5.33
CA PRO A 155 -1.24 10.50 5.58
C PRO A 155 -2.58 10.39 4.84
N LEU A 156 -2.80 9.26 4.16
CA LEU A 156 -4.08 8.87 3.57
C LEU A 156 -4.84 7.89 4.47
N VAL A 157 -4.80 8.15 5.78
CA VAL A 157 -5.56 7.42 6.79
C VAL A 157 -6.90 8.13 7.00
N PRO A 158 -8.05 7.53 6.62
CA PRO A 158 -9.35 8.16 6.79
C PRO A 158 -9.74 8.18 8.28
N ALA A 159 -10.49 9.19 8.70
CA ALA A 159 -11.00 9.27 10.08
C ALA A 159 -11.76 8.00 10.50
N SER A 160 -12.49 7.38 9.56
CA SER A 160 -13.23 6.13 9.79
C SER A 160 -12.36 4.91 10.11
N ALA A 161 -11.05 4.97 9.84
CA ALA A 161 -10.14 3.89 10.22
C ALA A 161 -9.95 3.78 11.73
N ASN A 162 -10.20 4.87 12.49
CA ASN A 162 -10.04 4.93 13.95
C ASN A 162 -8.69 4.36 14.43
N TRP A 163 -7.59 4.73 13.76
CA TRP A 163 -6.25 4.30 14.14
C TRP A 163 -5.75 5.10 15.34
N ASP A 164 -5.50 4.40 16.45
CA ASP A 164 -4.97 5.02 17.67
C ASP A 164 -3.49 5.39 17.54
N HIS A 165 -2.72 4.63 16.76
CA HIS A 165 -1.29 4.85 16.57
C HIS A 165 -0.76 4.20 15.30
N PHE A 166 0.34 4.73 14.76
CA PHE A 166 1.19 4.07 13.77
C PHE A 166 2.60 4.68 13.79
N ALA A 167 3.59 3.96 13.29
CA ALA A 167 4.91 4.52 13.03
C ALA A 167 5.50 3.95 11.73
N ALA A 168 6.17 4.81 10.98
CA ALA A 168 7.15 4.43 9.97
C ALA A 168 8.49 4.94 10.46
N ASP A 169 9.41 4.04 10.76
CA ASP A 169 10.68 4.38 11.39
C ASP A 169 11.85 3.98 10.49
N HIS A 170 12.99 4.64 10.66
CA HIS A 170 14.22 4.39 9.91
C HIS A 170 14.08 4.50 8.38
N VAL A 171 13.30 5.46 7.88
CA VAL A 171 13.13 5.69 6.43
C VAL A 171 14.25 6.60 5.91
N LEU A 172 15.14 6.08 5.08
CA LEU A 172 16.25 6.85 4.51
C LEU A 172 15.76 7.77 3.38
N VAL A 173 15.85 9.08 3.57
CA VAL A 173 15.41 10.10 2.60
C VAL A 173 16.48 11.17 2.49
N HIS A 174 16.99 11.43 1.28
CA HIS A 174 18.04 12.44 1.05
C HIS A 174 19.26 12.32 1.99
N GLY A 175 19.66 11.09 2.36
CA GLY A 175 20.78 10.84 3.27
C GLY A 175 20.48 11.09 4.76
N LYS A 176 19.22 11.36 5.10
CA LYS A 176 18.73 11.58 6.46
C LYS A 176 17.80 10.44 6.89
N VAL A 177 17.76 10.15 8.18
CA VAL A 177 16.85 9.14 8.74
C VAL A 177 15.56 9.83 9.17
N LEU A 178 14.47 9.53 8.47
CA LEU A 178 13.14 10.04 8.77
C LEU A 178 12.35 9.02 9.60
N SER A 179 11.67 9.49 10.65
CA SER A 179 10.65 8.73 11.37
C SER A 179 9.34 9.51 11.39
N VAL A 180 8.22 8.84 11.13
CA VAL A 180 6.87 9.40 11.21
C VAL A 180 6.11 8.63 12.28
N VAL A 181 5.55 9.34 13.25
CA VAL A 181 4.85 8.76 14.40
C VAL A 181 3.47 9.40 14.52
N TRP A 182 2.43 8.60 14.64
CA TRP A 182 1.10 9.02 15.06
C TRP A 182 0.76 8.34 16.39
N ASP A 183 0.33 9.12 17.37
CA ASP A 183 -0.22 8.62 18.63
C ASP A 183 -1.39 9.50 19.09
N ALA A 184 -2.60 9.00 18.99
CA ALA A 184 -3.80 9.73 19.40
C ALA A 184 -3.84 9.99 20.91
N SER A 185 -3.27 9.08 21.70
CA SER A 185 -3.29 9.12 23.18
C SER A 185 -2.04 9.76 23.80
N GLY A 186 -0.93 9.72 23.06
CA GLY A 186 0.42 10.01 23.54
C GLY A 186 1.03 8.94 24.43
N GLN A 187 0.36 7.81 24.65
CA GLN A 187 0.79 6.76 25.58
C GLN A 187 1.52 5.60 24.88
N HIS A 188 1.26 5.37 23.60
CA HIS A 188 1.84 4.24 22.88
C HIS A 188 3.34 4.43 22.61
N TYR A 189 3.71 5.62 22.13
CA TYR A 189 5.13 5.98 21.91
C TYR A 189 5.70 6.92 22.97
N GLY A 190 4.92 7.29 24.01
CA GLY A 190 5.28 7.90 25.30
C GLY A 190 6.23 9.11 25.27
N ARG A 191 7.46 8.89 24.83
CA ARG A 191 8.53 9.88 24.65
C ARG A 191 8.13 11.07 23.77
N PHE A 192 7.33 10.84 22.74
CA PHE A 192 6.98 11.89 21.77
C PHE A 192 5.67 12.62 22.09
N GLY A 193 4.83 12.03 22.97
CA GLY A 193 3.52 12.56 23.30
C GLY A 193 2.49 12.36 22.19
N ARG A 194 1.37 13.08 22.31
CA ARG A 194 0.23 12.98 21.40
C ARG A 194 0.51 13.69 20.07
N GLY A 195 -0.05 13.15 18.99
CA GLY A 195 -0.17 13.80 17.69
C GLY A 195 0.57 13.07 16.57
N LEU A 196 0.62 13.72 15.40
CA LEU A 196 1.47 13.32 14.28
C LEU A 196 2.80 14.07 14.42
N ILE A 197 3.90 13.34 14.39
CA ILE A 197 5.24 13.82 14.69
C ILE A 197 6.19 13.28 13.61
N VAL A 198 7.06 14.15 13.11
CA VAL A 198 8.12 13.80 12.17
C VAL A 198 9.46 14.06 12.83
N LEU A 199 10.33 13.06 12.80
CA LEU A 199 11.70 13.13 13.28
C LEU A 199 12.67 13.06 12.10
N VAL A 200 13.76 13.80 12.21
CA VAL A 200 14.91 13.77 11.29
C VAL A 200 16.16 13.51 12.13
N ASP A 201 16.87 12.42 11.84
CA ASP A 201 18.03 11.95 12.60
C ASP A 201 17.75 11.81 14.12
N GLY A 202 16.51 11.45 14.47
CA GLY A 202 16.07 11.24 15.85
C GLY A 202 15.58 12.50 16.59
N ASP A 203 15.71 13.69 15.98
CA ASP A 203 15.20 14.95 16.53
C ASP A 203 13.84 15.32 15.93
N VAL A 204 12.92 15.84 16.76
CA VAL A 204 11.59 16.25 16.29
C VAL A 204 11.73 17.47 15.37
N ALA A 205 11.42 17.29 14.09
CA ALA A 205 11.46 18.33 13.06
C ALA A 205 10.10 19.03 12.88
N ALA A 206 8.99 18.29 13.04
CA ALA A 206 7.64 18.86 12.96
C ALA A 206 6.63 18.05 13.78
N ARG A 207 5.53 18.70 14.19
CA ARG A 207 4.41 18.04 14.88
C ARG A 207 3.07 18.74 14.66
N ARG A 208 1.97 18.02 14.88
CA ARG A 208 0.61 18.55 14.93
C ARG A 208 -0.33 17.62 15.73
N ASP A 209 -1.40 18.16 16.30
CA ASP A 209 -2.30 17.41 17.20
C ASP A 209 -3.24 16.42 16.48
N SER A 210 -3.40 16.56 15.17
CA SER A 210 -4.31 15.79 14.33
C SER A 210 -3.61 15.22 13.10
N LEU A 211 -4.12 14.12 12.54
CA LEU A 211 -3.66 13.63 11.25
C LEU A 211 -3.88 14.69 10.16
N GLY A 212 -2.82 14.96 9.40
CA GLY A 212 -2.82 15.90 8.30
C GLY A 212 -1.39 16.21 7.87
N GLU A 213 -1.26 17.08 6.88
CA GLU A 213 0.05 17.38 6.29
C GLU A 213 1.04 17.97 7.31
N LEU A 214 2.28 17.48 7.25
CA LEU A 214 3.48 18.13 7.75
C LEU A 214 4.50 18.25 6.62
N ILE A 215 5.34 19.27 6.67
CA ILE A 215 6.43 19.49 5.72
C ILE A 215 7.69 19.70 6.54
N VAL A 216 8.75 18.97 6.21
CA VAL A 216 10.06 19.11 6.84
C VAL A 216 11.12 19.36 5.77
N ASP A 217 12.13 20.15 6.10
CA ASP A 217 13.30 20.35 5.27
C ASP A 217 14.42 19.42 5.73
N VAL A 218 14.90 18.55 4.83
CA VAL A 218 16.02 17.63 5.03
C VAL A 218 17.23 17.97 4.15
N SER A 219 17.19 19.11 3.43
CA SER A 219 18.29 19.60 2.58
C SER A 219 19.49 20.07 3.39
N SER A 220 19.24 20.57 4.60
CA SER A 220 20.30 21.01 5.49
C SER A 220 20.94 19.80 6.16
N SER A 221 22.27 19.69 6.01
CA SER A 221 23.05 18.95 6.98
C SER A 221 22.88 19.69 8.31
N MET A 222 21.92 19.30 9.15
CA MET A 222 22.13 19.46 10.59
C MET A 222 23.47 18.78 10.83
N GLY A 223 24.49 19.59 11.13
CA GLY A 223 25.85 19.13 11.27
C GLY A 223 25.85 17.91 12.17
N LEU A 224 26.56 16.87 11.76
CA LEU A 224 26.85 15.71 12.60
C LEU A 224 27.37 16.25 13.94
N LYS A 225 26.50 16.39 14.93
CA LYS A 225 26.93 16.42 16.32
C LYS A 225 27.32 14.98 16.57
N GLY A 226 28.62 14.72 16.42
CA GLY A 226 29.21 13.43 16.72
C GLY A 226 28.72 12.96 18.09
N GLY A 227 27.78 12.02 18.08
CA GLY A 227 27.54 11.11 19.19
C GLY A 227 28.61 10.02 19.14
N PRO A 228 28.93 9.37 20.26
CA PRO A 228 30.15 8.57 20.40
C PRO A 228 30.14 7.21 19.68
N TYR A 229 29.27 7.00 18.69
CA TYR A 229 29.19 5.72 17.99
C TYR A 229 29.07 5.93 16.48
N GLY A 230 30.23 5.74 15.83
CA GLY A 230 30.49 5.31 14.44
C GLY A 230 29.44 5.55 13.37
#